data_AF-A0A950DMW5-F1
#
_entry.id   AF-A0A950DMW5-F1
#
_cell.length_a   1.000
_cell.length_b   1.000
_cell.length_c   1.000
_cell.angle_alpha   90.00
_cell.angle_beta   90.00
_cell.angle_gamma   90.00
#
_symmetry.space_group_name_H-M   'P 1'
#
loop_
_entity.id
_entity.type
_entity.pdbx_description
1 polymer ?
#
loop_
_entity_poly.entity_id
_entity_poly.type
_entity_poly.pdbx_seq_one_letter_code
_entity_poly.pdbx_strand_id
1 'polypeptide(L)'
;MTVLIKSVLLCVLVCLAFSQTRGESTAPSRVTRIYFTLRSLRGAQLVVEALVQHSLLRIQADASPDSEIVDDDHAAKKSHEHGKGGAETVVTGGSYRLESGRSTSGSVILIGGTGAVDGTVNGDLVLIGSKATLAGTVNGDFVTIGSNLTIRTGAVANGDYFSVASEVKGEQELAVNGERVTLNTYSPAVPIFKEMLTNIVQLRPMSPFSLFSWVLAVVMLIVCLVLGLVFPKVIVQTESIIRERAGPSLFTGLALVLGATVLSFLLVITLIGIVALPFLAVALLIIETFGCTSVCSSIGKRIAPKIANRSYSLSMWILLGTAVLWVLYCIPVVGFIAAGVISLLGFGGFAIYLVERYRSSATHPLLTTESGDTRTPQVESPDPPALAIGSPAIASRRARFLPRLFANVIDLTVLYAMVYSLHLHHSLLLIWVLYRFGMSAWKSATLGQIVLHLQVQKSDGSTLVKNYSAALIRALASLLSLIPLGLGFIWILFDPDLEAWHDKISETYVVQLSPSATRSATPTALKSQEPKGSHDFGPSSE
;
A
#
# COMPACT_ATOMS: atom_id res chain seq x y z
N MET A 1 2.40 -1.25 -6.26
CA MET A 1 2.81 -0.47 -5.07
C MET A 1 4.32 -0.55 -4.81
N THR A 2 4.93 -1.74 -4.70
CA THR A 2 6.39 -1.92 -4.58
C THR A 2 7.16 -1.35 -5.76
N VAL A 3 6.60 -1.40 -6.98
CA VAL A 3 7.19 -0.81 -8.19
C VAL A 3 7.11 0.72 -8.17
N LEU A 4 5.98 1.32 -7.78
CA LEU A 4 5.83 2.78 -7.71
C LEU A 4 6.70 3.39 -6.60
N ILE A 5 6.73 2.76 -5.42
CA ILE A 5 7.60 3.20 -4.32
C ILE A 5 9.08 3.03 -4.74
N LYS A 6 9.45 1.93 -5.39
CA LYS A 6 10.82 1.76 -5.93
C LYS A 6 11.15 2.78 -7.02
N SER A 7 10.24 3.10 -7.93
CA SER A 7 10.47 4.04 -9.03
C SER A 7 10.53 5.49 -8.55
N VAL A 8 9.65 5.90 -7.64
CA VAL A 8 9.66 7.23 -7.02
C VAL A 8 10.90 7.37 -6.12
N LEU A 9 11.25 6.33 -5.37
CA LEU A 9 12.44 6.33 -4.51
C LEU A 9 13.74 6.34 -5.32
N LEU A 10 13.81 5.58 -6.42
CA LEU A 10 14.93 5.61 -7.36
C LEU A 10 15.04 6.99 -8.01
N CYS A 11 13.93 7.64 -8.35
CA CYS A 11 13.94 8.99 -8.91
C CYS A 11 14.38 10.06 -7.89
N VAL A 12 13.94 9.95 -6.64
CA VAL A 12 14.38 10.82 -5.54
C VAL A 12 15.87 10.60 -5.23
N LEU A 13 16.35 9.35 -5.25
CA LEU A 13 17.77 9.01 -5.10
C LEU A 13 18.63 9.58 -6.22
N VAL A 14 18.16 9.49 -7.47
CA VAL A 14 18.84 10.09 -8.64
C VAL A 14 18.87 11.62 -8.54
N CYS A 15 17.78 12.25 -8.08
CA CYS A 15 17.72 13.71 -7.90
C CYS A 15 18.61 14.22 -6.74
N LEU A 16 18.66 13.48 -5.62
CA LEU A 16 19.52 13.81 -4.47
C LEU A 16 21.01 13.62 -4.80
N ALA A 17 21.35 12.56 -5.54
CA ALA A 17 22.70 12.35 -6.06
C ALA A 17 23.11 13.48 -7.02
N PHE A 18 22.20 13.98 -7.86
CA PHE A 18 22.45 15.11 -8.76
C PHE A 18 22.56 16.47 -8.04
N SER A 19 21.96 16.60 -6.86
CA SER A 19 22.03 17.83 -6.05
C SER A 19 23.35 17.96 -5.29
N GLN A 20 23.96 16.84 -4.90
CA GLN A 20 25.21 16.80 -4.14
C GLN A 20 26.45 17.10 -5.01
N THR A 21 26.34 16.95 -6.33
CA THR A 21 27.47 17.17 -7.28
C THR A 21 27.60 18.62 -7.77
N ARG A 22 26.83 19.58 -7.22
CA ARG A 22 26.85 20.99 -7.65
C ARG A 22 27.73 21.92 -6.81
N GLY A 23 28.64 21.39 -6.00
CA GLY A 23 29.62 22.18 -5.24
C GLY A 23 31.04 21.96 -5.74
N GLU A 24 31.40 22.56 -6.89
CA GLU A 24 32.69 23.21 -7.17
C GLU A 24 32.85 23.52 -8.69
N SER A 25 33.23 24.77 -8.97
CA SER A 25 33.45 25.40 -10.30
C SER A 25 34.95 25.33 -10.63
N THR A 26 35.44 25.08 -11.85
CA THR A 26 35.55 26.03 -12.99
C THR A 26 35.86 25.33 -14.34
N ALA A 27 35.41 25.95 -15.45
CA ALA A 27 35.23 25.50 -16.86
C ALA A 27 36.50 25.18 -17.72
N PRO A 28 36.46 24.90 -19.07
CA PRO A 28 35.36 24.59 -20.02
C PRO A 28 35.56 23.27 -20.84
N SER A 29 34.55 22.48 -21.22
CA SER A 29 33.75 22.63 -22.45
C SER A 29 32.53 21.71 -22.39
N ARG A 30 31.33 22.32 -22.38
CA ARG A 30 30.04 21.69 -22.04
C ARG A 30 29.22 21.31 -23.27
N VAL A 31 29.64 20.31 -24.06
CA VAL A 31 28.69 19.59 -24.96
C VAL A 31 29.10 18.13 -25.13
N THR A 32 30.39 17.84 -25.26
CA THR A 32 30.90 16.49 -25.58
C THR A 32 30.93 15.53 -24.37
N ARG A 33 31.04 16.06 -23.14
CA ARG A 33 31.19 15.25 -21.93
C ARG A 33 29.88 14.58 -21.47
N ILE A 34 28.72 15.19 -21.74
CA ILE A 34 27.39 14.66 -21.36
C ILE A 34 26.97 13.48 -22.27
N TYR A 35 27.36 13.51 -23.54
CA TYR A 35 27.08 12.41 -24.49
C TYR A 35 27.91 11.13 -24.20
N PHE A 36 29.10 11.27 -23.61
CA PHE A 36 29.94 10.11 -23.23
C PHE A 36 29.45 9.44 -21.93
N THR A 37 29.03 10.24 -20.94
CA THR A 37 28.55 9.72 -19.64
C THR A 37 27.16 9.07 -19.73
N LEU A 38 26.27 9.55 -20.61
CA LEU A 38 24.97 8.90 -20.87
C LEU A 38 25.08 7.60 -21.70
N ARG A 39 26.09 7.47 -22.56
CA ARG A 39 26.37 6.22 -23.31
C ARG A 39 27.04 5.16 -22.41
N SER A 40 27.80 5.59 -21.39
CA SER A 40 28.40 4.71 -20.38
C SER A 40 27.38 4.15 -19.37
N LEU A 41 26.34 4.91 -19.00
CA LEU A 41 25.30 4.43 -18.06
C LEU A 41 24.27 3.49 -18.70
N ARG A 42 23.88 3.71 -19.96
CA ARG A 42 23.11 2.69 -20.73
C ARG A 42 23.98 1.51 -21.15
N GLY A 43 25.28 1.72 -21.36
CA GLY A 43 26.26 0.67 -21.61
C GLY A 43 26.41 -0.25 -20.39
N ALA A 44 26.72 0.27 -19.21
CA ALA A 44 27.00 -0.55 -18.02
C ALA A 44 25.78 -1.35 -17.54
N GLN A 45 24.56 -0.82 -17.64
CA GLN A 45 23.38 -1.52 -17.14
C GLN A 45 22.88 -2.62 -18.11
N LEU A 46 22.93 -2.37 -19.43
CA LEU A 46 22.68 -3.40 -20.45
C LEU A 46 23.85 -4.39 -20.58
N VAL A 47 25.09 -3.96 -20.39
CA VAL A 47 26.28 -4.83 -20.44
C VAL A 47 26.36 -5.69 -19.19
N VAL A 48 25.91 -5.24 -18.01
CA VAL A 48 25.86 -6.09 -16.80
C VAL A 48 24.73 -7.10 -16.87
N GLU A 49 23.53 -6.72 -17.32
CA GLU A 49 22.45 -7.71 -17.55
C GLU A 49 22.79 -8.66 -18.71
N ALA A 50 23.37 -8.16 -19.81
CA ALA A 50 23.81 -9.01 -20.92
C ALA A 50 25.04 -9.86 -20.57
N LEU A 51 26.04 -9.38 -19.80
CA LEU A 51 27.18 -10.20 -19.37
C LEU A 51 26.71 -11.29 -18.41
N VAL A 52 25.81 -11.00 -17.45
CA VAL A 52 25.32 -12.00 -16.50
C VAL A 52 24.50 -13.07 -17.22
N GLN A 53 23.68 -12.71 -18.21
CA GLN A 53 22.91 -13.67 -19.00
C GLN A 53 23.80 -14.47 -19.98
N HIS A 54 24.79 -13.81 -20.60
CA HIS A 54 25.68 -14.42 -21.61
C HIS A 54 26.81 -15.25 -20.97
N SER A 55 27.22 -14.96 -19.73
CA SER A 55 28.15 -15.79 -18.96
C SER A 55 27.45 -17.02 -18.36
N LEU A 56 26.19 -16.91 -17.90
CA LEU A 56 25.39 -18.08 -17.51
C LEU A 56 25.12 -19.04 -18.68
N LEU A 57 24.92 -18.51 -19.90
CA LEU A 57 24.75 -19.32 -21.11
C LEU A 57 26.06 -19.95 -21.61
N ARG A 58 27.21 -19.26 -21.49
CA ARG A 58 28.54 -19.83 -21.85
C ARG A 58 29.01 -20.93 -20.90
N ILE A 59 28.70 -20.82 -19.60
CA ILE A 59 29.06 -21.85 -18.60
C ILE A 59 28.38 -23.20 -18.91
N GLN A 60 27.25 -23.19 -19.62
CA GLN A 60 26.52 -24.41 -19.99
C GLN A 60 26.88 -24.94 -21.39
N ALA A 61 27.61 -24.14 -22.20
CA ALA A 61 27.97 -24.47 -23.58
C ALA A 61 29.45 -24.88 -23.76
N ASP A 62 30.37 -24.47 -22.89
CA ASP A 62 31.82 -24.81 -22.98
C ASP A 62 32.19 -26.20 -22.43
N ALA A 63 31.19 -27.07 -22.20
CA ALA A 63 31.40 -28.49 -21.93
C ALA A 63 31.32 -29.34 -23.23
N SER A 64 32.07 -28.98 -24.27
CA SER A 64 32.35 -29.89 -25.39
C SER A 64 33.54 -29.39 -26.21
N PRO A 65 34.51 -30.24 -26.59
CA PRO A 65 35.67 -29.84 -27.38
C PRO A 65 35.34 -29.93 -28.88
N ASP A 66 35.75 -28.94 -29.67
CA ASP A 66 36.67 -29.13 -30.81
C ASP A 66 36.80 -27.89 -31.73
N SER A 67 38.08 -27.62 -32.05
CA SER A 67 38.67 -27.02 -33.28
C SER A 67 38.13 -25.74 -33.93
N GLU A 68 39.04 -24.79 -34.14
CA GLU A 68 39.66 -24.43 -35.45
C GLU A 68 39.91 -22.91 -35.64
N ILE A 69 40.83 -22.61 -36.56
CA ILE A 69 41.76 -21.46 -36.63
C ILE A 69 41.27 -20.39 -37.63
N VAL A 70 41.79 -19.15 -37.53
CA VAL A 70 42.31 -18.25 -38.61
C VAL A 70 41.86 -16.78 -38.52
N ASP A 71 42.87 -15.90 -38.35
CA ASP A 71 43.22 -14.56 -38.93
C ASP A 71 42.10 -13.66 -39.52
N ASP A 72 42.14 -12.31 -39.51
CA ASP A 72 43.28 -11.39 -39.62
C ASP A 72 42.89 -9.93 -39.29
N ASP A 73 43.90 -9.17 -38.88
CA ASP A 73 44.24 -7.75 -39.12
C ASP A 73 43.50 -6.47 -38.62
N HIS A 74 44.37 -5.61 -38.04
CA HIS A 74 44.48 -4.14 -38.00
C HIS A 74 43.39 -3.19 -37.44
N ALA A 75 43.73 -2.50 -36.34
CA ALA A 75 44.06 -1.05 -36.34
C ALA A 75 44.31 -0.50 -34.91
N ALA A 76 45.48 0.13 -34.72
CA ALA A 76 45.96 0.66 -33.45
C ALA A 76 45.09 1.80 -32.88
N LYS A 77 44.59 1.59 -31.66
CA LYS A 77 44.03 2.64 -30.80
C LYS A 77 44.61 2.43 -29.40
N LYS A 78 45.35 3.42 -28.89
CA LYS A 78 45.84 3.48 -27.50
C LYS A 78 44.64 3.31 -26.56
N SER A 79 44.41 2.08 -26.15
CA SER A 79 43.57 1.67 -25.04
C SER A 79 44.54 1.12 -24.02
N HIS A 80 44.35 1.46 -22.75
CA HIS A 80 45.02 0.75 -21.68
C HIS A 80 44.63 -0.72 -21.84
N GLU A 81 45.62 -1.51 -22.27
CA GLU A 81 45.52 -2.93 -22.49
C GLU A 81 45.17 -3.56 -21.14
N HIS A 82 43.94 -4.05 -21.00
CA HIS A 82 43.63 -5.07 -20.00
C HIS A 82 44.62 -6.21 -20.25
N GLY A 83 45.55 -6.43 -19.32
CA GLY A 83 46.56 -7.46 -19.43
C GLY A 83 45.90 -8.83 -19.67
N LYS A 84 45.83 -9.26 -20.93
CA LYS A 84 45.52 -10.62 -21.32
C LYS A 84 46.65 -11.51 -20.79
N GLY A 85 46.39 -12.26 -19.72
CA GLY A 85 47.34 -13.27 -19.24
C GLY A 85 47.10 -13.83 -17.83
N GLY A 86 46.22 -13.22 -17.03
CA GLY A 86 45.92 -13.68 -15.67
C GLY A 86 44.72 -14.63 -15.61
N ALA A 87 44.81 -15.72 -14.84
CA ALA A 87 43.65 -16.53 -14.52
C ALA A 87 42.72 -15.75 -13.57
N GLU A 88 41.47 -15.51 -13.99
CA GLU A 88 40.45 -14.87 -13.14
C GLU A 88 39.99 -15.84 -12.05
N THR A 89 39.94 -15.35 -10.81
CA THR A 89 39.46 -16.15 -9.67
C THR A 89 38.09 -15.64 -9.22
N VAL A 90 37.05 -16.43 -9.47
CA VAL A 90 35.66 -16.12 -9.08
C VAL A 90 35.25 -17.01 -7.92
N VAL A 91 34.81 -16.42 -6.81
CA VAL A 91 34.36 -17.13 -5.61
C VAL A 91 32.94 -16.70 -5.24
N THR A 92 32.02 -17.67 -5.22
CA THR A 92 30.61 -17.43 -4.91
C THR A 92 30.23 -18.10 -3.59
N GLY A 93 29.80 -17.31 -2.60
CA GLY A 93 29.27 -17.79 -1.30
C GLY A 93 30.28 -18.45 -0.33
N GLY A 94 31.52 -18.71 -0.77
CA GLY A 94 32.57 -19.34 0.03
C GLY A 94 33.48 -18.37 0.81
N SER A 95 34.56 -18.90 1.38
CA SER A 95 35.64 -18.11 1.98
C SER A 95 36.84 -18.05 1.04
N TYR A 96 37.34 -16.87 0.75
CA TYR A 96 38.57 -16.66 -0.03
C TYR A 96 39.64 -16.01 0.84
N ARG A 97 40.88 -16.53 0.78
CA ARG A 97 42.02 -15.96 1.49
C ARG A 97 43.24 -15.89 0.59
N LEU A 98 43.75 -14.68 0.40
CA LEU A 98 45.03 -14.42 -0.24
C LEU A 98 46.03 -13.98 0.83
N GLU A 99 46.99 -14.86 1.14
CA GLU A 99 48.00 -14.62 2.18
C GLU A 99 49.04 -13.58 1.77
N SER A 100 49.63 -12.91 2.76
CA SER A 100 50.75 -11.98 2.56
C SER A 100 51.91 -12.66 1.83
N GLY A 101 52.49 -11.97 0.84
CA GLY A 101 53.58 -12.49 0.02
C GLY A 101 53.14 -13.39 -1.16
N ARG A 102 51.85 -13.75 -1.25
CA ARG A 102 51.29 -14.35 -2.46
C ARG A 102 50.70 -13.28 -3.37
N SER A 103 50.83 -13.48 -4.67
CA SER A 103 50.22 -12.64 -5.68
C SER A 103 49.31 -13.44 -6.60
N THR A 104 48.14 -12.91 -6.94
CA THR A 104 47.31 -13.49 -8.01
C THR A 104 47.85 -13.07 -9.36
N SER A 105 47.68 -13.89 -10.40
CA SER A 105 48.06 -13.52 -11.77
C SER A 105 46.98 -12.68 -12.48
N GLY A 106 45.75 -12.66 -11.96
CA GLY A 106 44.63 -11.92 -12.53
C GLY A 106 43.62 -11.40 -11.48
N SER A 107 42.46 -10.98 -11.98
CA SER A 107 41.39 -10.38 -11.19
C SER A 107 40.72 -11.35 -10.23
N VAL A 108 40.21 -10.82 -9.13
CA VAL A 108 39.56 -11.55 -8.05
C VAL A 108 38.14 -11.00 -7.87
N ILE A 109 37.14 -11.84 -8.08
CA ILE A 109 35.72 -11.48 -7.96
C ILE A 109 35.10 -12.32 -6.85
N LEU A 110 34.65 -11.68 -5.77
CA LEU A 110 33.92 -12.32 -4.68
C LEU A 110 32.44 -11.90 -4.74
N ILE A 111 31.56 -12.89 -4.82
CA ILE A 111 30.11 -12.69 -4.84
C ILE A 111 29.51 -13.41 -3.63
N GLY A 112 29.12 -12.64 -2.61
CA GLY A 112 28.75 -13.18 -1.30
C GLY A 112 29.94 -13.79 -0.56
N GLY A 113 29.71 -14.29 0.66
CA GLY A 113 30.76 -14.98 1.42
C GLY A 113 31.75 -14.06 2.15
N THR A 114 32.92 -14.61 2.52
CA THR A 114 33.95 -13.91 3.30
C THR A 114 35.29 -13.87 2.59
N GLY A 115 36.00 -12.75 2.65
CA GLY A 115 37.27 -12.54 1.96
C GLY A 115 38.36 -11.97 2.87
N ALA A 116 39.59 -12.47 2.77
CA ALA A 116 40.76 -11.83 3.38
C ALA A 116 41.86 -11.70 2.34
N VAL A 117 42.20 -10.47 1.95
CA VAL A 117 43.19 -10.14 0.92
C VAL A 117 44.35 -9.43 1.59
N ASP A 118 45.31 -10.22 2.06
CA ASP A 118 46.56 -9.74 2.67
C ASP A 118 47.71 -9.66 1.63
N GLY A 119 47.61 -10.39 0.51
CA GLY A 119 48.58 -10.41 -0.58
C GLY A 119 48.36 -9.39 -1.69
N THR A 120 49.01 -9.57 -2.85
CA THR A 120 48.91 -8.64 -4.00
C THR A 120 47.96 -9.17 -5.07
N VAL A 121 46.97 -8.39 -5.48
CA VAL A 121 46.08 -8.72 -6.61
C VAL A 121 46.62 -8.03 -7.86
N ASN A 122 47.16 -8.79 -8.83
CA ASN A 122 47.66 -8.25 -10.09
C ASN A 122 46.56 -8.05 -11.14
N GLY A 123 45.41 -7.54 -10.72
CA GLY A 123 44.23 -7.30 -11.54
C GLY A 123 43.18 -6.56 -10.71
N ASP A 124 41.93 -6.67 -11.12
CA ASP A 124 40.83 -6.00 -10.45
C ASP A 124 40.36 -6.79 -9.23
N LEU A 125 39.96 -6.09 -8.18
CA LEU A 125 39.30 -6.68 -7.02
C LEU A 125 37.85 -6.24 -6.99
N VAL A 126 36.91 -7.17 -7.17
CA VAL A 126 35.47 -6.87 -7.20
C VAL A 126 34.79 -7.62 -6.06
N LEU A 127 34.13 -6.88 -5.16
CA LEU A 127 33.42 -7.42 -4.00
C LEU A 127 31.92 -7.10 -4.06
N ILE A 128 31.07 -8.11 -4.22
CA ILE A 128 29.61 -7.95 -4.33
C ILE A 128 28.92 -8.67 -3.18
N GLY A 129 28.36 -7.91 -2.22
CA GLY A 129 27.63 -8.48 -1.09
C GLY A 129 28.49 -9.32 -0.13
N SER A 130 29.80 -9.09 -0.09
CA SER A 130 30.76 -9.90 0.67
C SER A 130 31.21 -9.21 1.95
N LYS A 131 31.66 -9.99 2.95
CA LYS A 131 32.37 -9.48 4.12
C LYS A 131 33.87 -9.68 3.95
N ALA A 132 34.61 -8.61 3.68
CA ALA A 132 36.01 -8.70 3.29
C ALA A 132 36.95 -7.89 4.20
N THR A 133 38.20 -8.32 4.27
CA THR A 133 39.31 -7.60 4.89
C THR A 133 40.40 -7.39 3.85
N LEU A 134 40.87 -6.16 3.69
CA LEU A 134 41.94 -5.79 2.75
C LEU A 134 43.10 -5.19 3.53
N ALA A 135 44.28 -5.81 3.42
CA ALA A 135 45.55 -5.29 3.94
C ALA A 135 46.65 -5.22 2.88
N GLY A 136 46.45 -5.88 1.73
CA GLY A 136 47.43 -5.95 0.64
C GLY A 136 47.25 -4.88 -0.44
N THR A 137 47.88 -5.11 -1.58
CA THR A 137 47.88 -4.18 -2.73
C THR A 137 47.00 -4.70 -3.87
N VAL A 138 46.17 -3.83 -4.43
CA VAL A 138 45.39 -4.10 -5.65
C VAL A 138 46.00 -3.28 -6.79
N ASN A 139 46.51 -3.96 -7.82
CA ASN A 139 47.17 -3.29 -8.94
C ASN A 139 46.22 -2.82 -10.05
N GLY A 140 44.98 -3.34 -10.09
CA GLY A 140 43.90 -2.87 -10.97
C GLY A 140 42.85 -2.04 -10.22
N ASP A 141 41.62 -2.07 -10.73
CA ASP A 141 40.49 -1.34 -10.14
C ASP A 141 39.92 -2.07 -8.93
N PHE A 142 39.53 -1.30 -7.90
CA PHE A 142 38.93 -1.83 -6.70
C PHE A 142 37.46 -1.43 -6.61
N VAL A 143 36.56 -2.39 -6.82
CA VAL A 143 35.12 -2.17 -6.87
C VAL A 143 34.41 -2.88 -5.73
N THR A 144 33.60 -2.15 -4.97
CA THR A 144 32.81 -2.70 -3.86
C THR A 144 31.34 -2.33 -3.99
N ILE A 145 30.46 -3.33 -4.01
CA ILE A 145 29.00 -3.16 -4.15
C ILE A 145 28.31 -3.90 -3.01
N GLY A 146 27.59 -3.20 -2.12
CA GLY A 146 26.80 -3.86 -1.07
C GLY A 146 27.61 -4.63 -0.02
N SER A 147 28.91 -4.39 0.10
CA SER A 147 29.84 -5.22 0.88
C SER A 147 30.20 -4.60 2.23
N ASN A 148 30.61 -5.42 3.21
CA ASN A 148 31.18 -4.94 4.48
C ASN A 148 32.70 -5.16 4.44
N LEU A 149 33.43 -4.07 4.18
CA LEU A 149 34.87 -4.09 4.01
C LEU A 149 35.56 -3.50 5.23
N THR A 150 36.56 -4.19 5.75
CA THR A 150 37.49 -3.63 6.74
C THR A 150 38.86 -3.48 6.10
N ILE A 151 39.25 -2.23 5.85
CA ILE A 151 40.57 -1.89 5.34
C ILE A 151 41.50 -1.77 6.53
N ARG A 152 42.66 -2.42 6.42
CA ARG A 152 43.74 -2.36 7.42
C ARG A 152 44.89 -1.51 6.89
N THR A 153 45.70 -1.02 7.82
CA THR A 153 46.82 -0.14 7.54
C THR A 153 47.79 -0.78 6.54
N GLY A 154 48.16 -0.03 5.50
CA GLY A 154 49.06 -0.51 4.43
C GLY A 154 48.36 -1.01 3.17
N ALA A 155 47.03 -0.98 3.12
CA ALA A 155 46.29 -1.30 1.91
C ALA A 155 46.48 -0.21 0.83
N VAL A 156 46.75 -0.64 -0.40
CA VAL A 156 46.98 0.25 -1.54
C VAL A 156 46.12 -0.20 -2.72
N ALA A 157 45.41 0.73 -3.35
CA ALA A 157 44.75 0.53 -4.63
C ALA A 157 45.44 1.40 -5.68
N ASN A 158 46.10 0.77 -6.65
CA ASN A 158 46.84 1.47 -7.70
C ASN A 158 45.93 1.95 -8.84
N GLY A 159 44.78 1.29 -9.06
CA GLY A 159 43.72 1.74 -9.98
C GLY A 159 42.67 2.61 -9.30
N ASP A 160 41.49 2.69 -9.93
CA ASP A 160 40.36 3.47 -9.41
C ASP A 160 39.65 2.72 -8.29
N TYR A 161 39.19 3.47 -7.28
CA TYR A 161 38.41 2.91 -6.17
C TYR A 161 36.95 3.35 -6.26
N PHE A 162 36.08 2.38 -6.52
CA PHE A 162 34.63 2.58 -6.57
C PHE A 162 33.95 1.85 -5.41
N SER A 163 33.28 2.62 -4.55
CA SER A 163 32.43 2.07 -3.50
C SER A 163 30.99 2.49 -3.69
N VAL A 164 30.09 1.51 -3.84
CA VAL A 164 28.66 1.71 -4.01
C VAL A 164 27.92 0.95 -2.93
N ALA A 165 27.19 1.66 -2.07
CA ALA A 165 26.37 1.05 -1.02
C ALA A 165 27.12 0.01 -0.16
N SER A 166 28.40 0.23 0.13
CA SER A 166 29.21 -0.66 0.98
C SER A 166 29.53 0.02 2.31
N GLU A 167 29.68 -0.76 3.39
CA GLU A 167 30.17 -0.26 4.67
C GLU A 167 31.68 -0.50 4.73
N VAL A 168 32.47 0.58 4.71
CA VAL A 168 33.94 0.50 4.67
C VAL A 168 34.51 1.07 5.96
N LYS A 169 35.13 0.21 6.78
CA LYS A 169 35.85 0.61 7.99
C LYS A 169 37.33 0.81 7.66
N GLY A 170 37.94 1.88 8.16
CA GLY A 170 39.34 2.20 7.89
C GLY A 170 39.58 2.80 6.49
N GLU A 171 38.56 3.41 5.87
CA GLU A 171 38.67 3.98 4.51
C GLU A 171 39.79 5.04 4.37
N GLN A 172 40.11 5.74 5.46
CA GLN A 172 41.21 6.70 5.52
C GLN A 172 42.60 6.05 5.41
N GLU A 173 42.70 4.75 5.70
CA GLU A 173 43.95 3.98 5.67
C GLU A 173 44.25 3.42 4.27
N LEU A 174 43.29 3.48 3.33
CA LEU A 174 43.49 3.08 1.95
C LEU A 174 44.23 4.20 1.19
N ALA A 175 45.43 3.92 0.69
CA ALA A 175 46.06 4.78 -0.30
C ALA A 175 45.48 4.44 -1.68
N VAL A 176 44.86 5.40 -2.35
CA VAL A 176 44.30 5.23 -3.71
C VAL A 176 45.10 6.13 -4.64
N ASN A 177 45.75 5.53 -5.65
CA ASN A 177 46.55 6.26 -6.64
C ASN A 177 45.72 6.70 -7.86
N GLY A 178 44.55 6.10 -8.08
CA GLY A 178 43.55 6.51 -9.08
C GLY A 178 42.46 7.45 -8.55
N GLU A 179 41.30 7.47 -9.22
CA GLU A 179 40.13 8.22 -8.79
C GLU A 179 39.39 7.51 -7.63
N ARG A 180 39.02 8.25 -6.59
CA ARG A 180 38.20 7.75 -5.48
C ARG A 180 36.77 8.22 -5.64
N VAL A 181 35.85 7.30 -5.88
CA VAL A 181 34.41 7.57 -5.97
C VAL A 181 33.65 6.71 -4.95
N THR A 182 33.23 7.34 -3.87
CA THR A 182 32.47 6.69 -2.79
C THR A 182 31.01 7.15 -2.79
N LEU A 183 30.18 6.36 -3.44
CA LEU A 183 28.72 6.46 -3.40
C LEU A 183 28.20 5.73 -2.15
N ASN A 184 28.43 6.38 -1.01
CA ASN A 184 27.96 5.94 0.29
C ASN A 184 26.43 6.06 0.37
N THR A 185 25.71 5.05 -0.10
CA THR A 185 24.29 4.85 0.24
C THR A 185 24.11 4.63 1.75
N TYR A 186 25.18 4.24 2.45
CA TYR A 186 25.25 4.06 3.91
C TYR A 186 25.99 5.19 4.63
N SER A 187 25.86 6.43 4.15
CA SER A 187 26.26 7.56 4.99
C SER A 187 25.40 7.57 6.27
N PRO A 188 25.98 7.80 7.47
CA PRO A 188 25.22 8.10 8.70
C PRO A 188 24.29 9.32 8.54
N ALA A 189 24.36 10.03 7.42
CA ALA A 189 23.50 11.14 7.04
C ALA A 189 22.09 10.76 6.55
N VAL A 190 21.71 9.48 6.41
CA VAL A 190 20.30 9.15 6.04
C VAL A 190 19.66 8.01 6.86
N PRO A 191 19.57 8.12 8.20
CA PRO A 191 18.79 7.20 9.04
C PRO A 191 17.34 7.05 8.54
N ILE A 192 16.81 8.11 7.92
CA ILE A 192 15.50 8.19 7.26
C ILE A 192 15.30 7.06 6.24
N PHE A 193 16.31 6.79 5.40
CA PHE A 193 16.18 5.81 4.31
C PHE A 193 16.13 4.38 4.83
N LYS A 194 17.01 4.06 5.78
CA LYS A 194 17.06 2.75 6.44
C LYS A 194 15.71 2.43 7.11
N GLU A 195 15.16 3.42 7.81
CA GLU A 195 13.93 3.26 8.55
C GLU A 195 12.72 3.13 7.62
N MET A 196 12.67 3.92 6.55
CA MET A 196 11.65 3.81 5.50
C MET A 196 11.70 2.43 4.83
N LEU A 197 12.89 1.95 4.45
CA LEU A 197 13.05 0.62 3.85
C LEU A 197 12.63 -0.49 4.81
N THR A 198 12.98 -0.36 6.09
CA THR A 198 12.60 -1.31 7.14
C THR A 198 11.07 -1.39 7.30
N ASN A 199 10.39 -0.24 7.29
CA ASN A 199 8.92 -0.17 7.34
C ASN A 199 8.26 -0.85 6.13
N ILE A 200 8.80 -0.65 4.92
CA ILE A 200 8.32 -1.31 3.70
C ILE A 200 8.51 -2.83 3.80
N VAL A 201 9.69 -3.30 4.23
CA VAL A 201 9.99 -4.72 4.37
C VAL A 201 9.10 -5.38 5.43
N GLN A 202 8.81 -4.66 6.52
CA GLN A 202 7.92 -5.13 7.60
C GLN A 202 6.43 -4.96 7.29
N LEU A 203 6.06 -4.55 6.07
CA LEU A 203 4.67 -4.34 5.65
C LEU A 203 3.88 -3.48 6.64
N ARG A 204 4.50 -2.41 7.16
CA ARG A 204 3.83 -1.42 8.01
C ARG A 204 4.14 -0.01 7.51
N PRO A 205 3.13 0.84 7.27
CA PRO A 205 3.38 2.22 6.86
C PRO A 205 4.10 3.05 7.93
N MET A 206 3.88 2.72 9.20
CA MET A 206 4.39 3.49 10.33
C MET A 206 4.99 2.56 11.40
N SER A 207 6.16 2.91 11.93
CA SER A 207 6.73 2.21 13.09
C SER A 207 6.31 2.91 14.39
N PRO A 208 5.75 2.20 15.38
CA PRO A 208 5.34 2.80 16.65
C PRO A 208 6.53 3.27 17.50
N PHE A 209 7.73 2.74 17.27
CA PHE A 209 8.93 3.02 18.06
C PHE A 209 9.87 4.04 17.39
N SER A 210 9.49 4.54 16.22
CA SER A 210 10.32 5.39 15.36
C SER A 210 10.00 6.86 15.55
N LEU A 211 10.96 7.64 16.09
CA LEU A 211 10.79 9.10 16.19
C LEU A 211 10.52 9.74 14.83
N PHE A 212 11.26 9.32 13.80
CA PHE A 212 11.10 9.84 12.45
C PHE A 212 9.68 9.59 11.88
N SER A 213 9.14 8.38 12.07
CA SER A 213 7.80 8.03 11.59
C SER A 213 6.73 8.91 12.25
N TRP A 214 6.86 9.19 13.54
CA TRP A 214 5.95 10.09 14.27
C TRP A 214 6.08 11.55 13.84
N VAL A 215 7.30 12.05 13.61
CA VAL A 215 7.51 13.42 13.08
C VAL A 215 6.83 13.58 11.72
N LEU A 216 7.03 12.62 10.81
CA LEU A 216 6.39 12.64 9.49
C LEU A 216 4.86 12.57 9.59
N ALA A 217 4.35 11.73 10.48
CA ALA A 217 2.91 11.61 10.72
C ALA A 217 2.30 12.93 11.20
N VAL A 218 2.94 13.61 12.17
CA VAL A 218 2.49 14.91 12.69
C VAL A 218 2.55 15.99 11.61
N VAL A 219 3.62 16.04 10.80
CA VAL A 219 3.71 16.99 9.67
C VAL A 219 2.56 16.77 8.69
N MET A 220 2.26 15.52 8.33
CA MET A 220 1.14 15.19 7.44
C MET A 220 -0.22 15.54 8.06
N LEU A 221 -0.39 15.36 9.37
CA LEU A 221 -1.59 15.82 10.08
C LEU A 221 -1.77 17.34 9.98
N ILE A 222 -0.69 18.12 10.18
CA ILE A 222 -0.73 19.58 10.03
C ILE A 222 -1.16 19.96 8.61
N VAL A 223 -0.58 19.31 7.58
CA VAL A 223 -0.97 19.53 6.18
C VAL A 223 -2.46 19.22 5.97
N CYS A 224 -2.96 18.06 6.42
CA CYS A 224 -4.37 17.70 6.31
C CYS A 224 -5.30 18.71 7.00
N LEU A 225 -4.91 19.22 8.18
CA LEU A 225 -5.67 20.24 8.90
C LEU A 225 -5.68 21.58 8.17
N VAL A 226 -4.54 22.02 7.64
CA VAL A 226 -4.45 23.24 6.81
C VAL A 226 -5.30 23.10 5.55
N LEU A 227 -5.25 21.96 4.85
CA LEU A 227 -6.10 21.71 3.67
C LEU A 227 -7.60 21.74 4.03
N GLY A 228 -7.98 21.15 5.16
CA GLY A 228 -9.36 21.19 5.66
C GLY A 228 -9.83 22.61 6.01
N LEU A 229 -8.93 23.48 6.49
CA LEU A 229 -9.22 24.88 6.82
C LEU A 229 -9.30 25.77 5.58
N VAL A 230 -8.35 25.62 4.65
CA VAL A 230 -8.23 26.48 3.45
C VAL A 230 -9.21 26.07 2.35
N PHE A 231 -9.43 24.76 2.16
CA PHE A 231 -10.25 24.20 1.09
C PHE A 231 -11.42 23.32 1.58
N PRO A 232 -12.25 23.76 2.55
CA PRO A 232 -13.27 22.92 3.17
C PRO A 232 -14.30 22.39 2.18
N LYS A 233 -14.69 23.21 1.18
CA LYS A 233 -15.65 22.81 0.14
C LYS A 233 -15.13 21.65 -0.70
N VAL A 234 -13.85 21.67 -1.06
CA VAL A 234 -13.20 20.64 -1.87
C VAL A 234 -13.19 19.31 -1.11
N ILE A 235 -12.78 19.34 0.16
CA ILE A 235 -12.73 18.15 1.01
C ILE A 235 -14.12 17.55 1.22
N VAL A 236 -15.15 18.37 1.47
CA VAL A 236 -16.53 17.89 1.66
C VAL A 236 -17.11 17.27 0.38
N GLN A 237 -16.88 17.89 -0.79
CA GLN A 237 -17.35 17.35 -2.07
C GLN A 237 -16.64 16.06 -2.48
N THR A 238 -15.32 15.98 -2.25
CA THR A 238 -14.57 14.74 -2.49
C THR A 238 -15.02 13.64 -1.53
N GLU A 239 -15.30 13.99 -0.27
CA GLU A 239 -15.82 13.06 0.73
C GLU A 239 -17.20 12.50 0.36
N SER A 240 -18.11 13.31 -0.20
CA SER A 240 -19.42 12.82 -0.67
C SER A 240 -19.26 11.84 -1.84
N ILE A 241 -18.37 12.13 -2.79
CA ILE A 241 -18.06 11.21 -3.91
C ILE A 241 -17.53 9.88 -3.40
N ILE A 242 -16.56 9.90 -2.47
CA ILE A 242 -16.00 8.67 -1.88
C ILE A 242 -17.08 7.87 -1.15
N ARG A 243 -18.02 8.55 -0.49
CA ARG A 243 -19.10 7.91 0.27
C ARG A 243 -20.17 7.29 -0.62
N GLU A 244 -20.59 8.00 -1.66
CA GLU A 244 -21.64 7.55 -2.57
C GLU A 244 -21.12 6.54 -3.60
N ARG A 245 -19.85 6.69 -4.00
CA ARG A 245 -19.24 5.95 -5.11
C ARG A 245 -17.88 5.37 -4.71
N ALA A 246 -17.85 4.66 -3.58
CA ALA A 246 -16.63 4.03 -3.05
C ALA A 246 -15.98 3.05 -4.05
N GLY A 247 -16.79 2.22 -4.72
CA GLY A 247 -16.33 1.28 -5.75
C GLY A 247 -15.65 1.99 -6.93
N PRO A 248 -16.35 2.90 -7.65
CA PRO A 248 -15.76 3.69 -8.71
C PRO A 248 -14.51 4.46 -8.27
N SER A 249 -14.52 5.06 -7.07
CA SER A 249 -13.36 5.76 -6.53
C SER A 249 -12.15 4.81 -6.37
N LEU A 250 -12.34 3.60 -5.85
CA LEU A 250 -11.26 2.63 -5.72
C LEU A 250 -10.68 2.22 -7.08
N PHE A 251 -11.53 1.92 -8.07
CA PHE A 251 -11.08 1.51 -9.41
C PHE A 251 -10.44 2.65 -10.19
N THR A 252 -10.95 3.87 -10.08
CA THR A 252 -10.32 5.06 -10.67
C THR A 252 -8.96 5.32 -10.03
N GLY A 253 -8.82 5.17 -8.72
CA GLY A 253 -7.52 5.29 -8.05
C GLY A 253 -6.53 4.23 -8.51
N LEU A 254 -6.98 2.99 -8.68
CA LEU A 254 -6.15 1.90 -9.20
C LEU A 254 -5.70 2.19 -10.64
N ALA A 255 -6.61 2.61 -11.51
CA ALA A 255 -6.31 3.00 -12.88
C ALA A 255 -5.32 4.17 -12.93
N LEU A 256 -5.48 5.17 -12.05
CA LEU A 256 -4.58 6.32 -11.97
C LEU A 256 -3.17 5.90 -11.54
N VAL A 257 -3.05 5.05 -10.51
CA VAL A 257 -1.76 4.57 -10.01
C VAL A 257 -1.02 3.72 -11.06
N LEU A 258 -1.73 2.81 -11.73
CA LEU A 258 -1.14 1.99 -12.80
C LEU A 258 -0.76 2.84 -14.00
N GLY A 259 -1.65 3.74 -14.44
CA GLY A 259 -1.40 4.68 -15.53
C GLY A 259 -0.21 5.59 -15.24
N ALA A 260 -0.13 6.14 -14.02
CA ALA A 260 1.00 6.95 -13.57
C ALA A 260 2.32 6.16 -13.57
N THR A 261 2.29 4.86 -13.21
CA THR A 261 3.47 4.00 -13.25
C THR A 261 3.98 3.83 -14.69
N VAL A 262 3.09 3.48 -15.62
CA VAL A 262 3.43 3.33 -17.04
C VAL A 262 3.90 4.66 -17.63
N LEU A 263 3.19 5.75 -17.34
CA LEU A 263 3.55 7.09 -17.79
C LEU A 263 4.93 7.50 -17.26
N SER A 264 5.23 7.24 -15.99
CA SER A 264 6.55 7.52 -15.42
C SER A 264 7.65 6.76 -16.15
N PHE A 265 7.42 5.49 -16.49
CA PHE A 265 8.38 4.69 -17.27
C PHE A 265 8.61 5.26 -18.68
N LEU A 266 7.53 5.64 -19.37
CA LEU A 266 7.61 6.29 -20.68
C LEU A 266 8.35 7.63 -20.62
N LEU A 267 8.08 8.43 -19.58
CA LEU A 267 8.74 9.73 -19.38
C LEU A 267 10.24 9.55 -19.17
N VAL A 268 10.68 8.56 -18.40
CA VAL A 268 12.12 8.28 -18.19
C VAL A 268 12.85 7.92 -19.47
N ILE A 269 12.19 7.23 -20.41
CA ILE A 269 12.80 6.87 -21.70
C ILE A 269 13.10 8.12 -22.55
N THR A 270 12.29 9.17 -22.40
CA THR A 270 12.45 10.42 -23.13
C THR A 270 13.32 11.43 -22.36
N LEU A 271 14.27 12.08 -23.03
CA LEU A 271 15.11 13.10 -22.40
C LEU A 271 14.28 14.27 -21.82
N ILE A 272 13.21 14.65 -22.52
CA ILE A 272 12.25 15.68 -22.08
C ILE A 272 11.43 15.18 -20.88
N GLY A 273 11.04 13.90 -20.87
CA GLY A 273 10.18 13.36 -19.83
C GLY A 273 10.84 13.23 -18.47
N ILE A 274 12.17 13.10 -18.39
CA ILE A 274 12.91 13.18 -17.12
C ILE A 274 12.65 14.53 -16.44
N VAL A 275 12.59 15.62 -17.20
CA VAL A 275 12.26 16.96 -16.67
C VAL A 275 10.78 17.05 -16.27
N ALA A 276 9.88 16.34 -16.97
CA ALA A 276 8.45 16.31 -16.65
C ALA A 276 8.10 15.45 -15.42
N LEU A 277 8.93 14.47 -15.08
CA LEU A 277 8.71 13.53 -13.98
C LEU A 277 8.51 14.20 -12.59
N PRO A 278 9.31 15.19 -12.14
CA PRO A 278 9.04 15.87 -10.88
C PRO A 278 7.67 16.58 -10.86
N PHE A 279 7.20 17.10 -12.00
CA PHE A 279 5.87 17.71 -12.08
C PHE A 279 4.76 16.67 -11.95
N LEU A 280 4.93 15.49 -12.58
CA LEU A 280 4.01 14.37 -12.39
C LEU A 280 3.97 13.92 -10.92
N ALA A 281 5.12 13.83 -10.25
CA ALA A 281 5.20 13.46 -8.85
C ALA A 281 4.49 14.47 -7.94
N VAL A 282 4.67 15.77 -8.18
CA VAL A 282 3.95 16.84 -7.44
C VAL A 282 2.45 16.76 -7.68
N ALA A 283 2.00 16.53 -8.93
CA ALA A 283 0.59 16.39 -9.24
C ALA A 283 -0.05 15.21 -8.49
N LEU A 284 0.62 14.05 -8.46
CA LEU A 284 0.15 12.87 -7.72
C LEU A 284 0.14 13.13 -6.21
N LEU A 285 1.14 13.84 -5.68
CA LEU A 285 1.20 14.20 -4.26
C LEU A 285 0.04 15.12 -3.86
N ILE A 286 -0.31 16.09 -4.71
CA ILE A 286 -1.48 16.96 -4.49
C ILE A 286 -2.76 16.12 -4.50
N ILE A 287 -2.95 15.28 -5.52
CA ILE A 287 -4.14 14.43 -5.61
C ILE A 287 -4.28 13.55 -4.35
N GLU A 288 -3.18 12.93 -3.93
CA GLU A 288 -3.18 12.02 -2.79
C GLU A 288 -3.45 12.74 -1.46
N THR A 289 -2.84 13.91 -1.23
CA THR A 289 -3.03 14.66 0.02
C THR A 289 -4.46 15.15 0.17
N PHE A 290 -5.07 15.70 -0.89
CA PHE A 290 -6.49 16.08 -0.89
C PHE A 290 -7.42 14.87 -0.75
N GLY A 291 -7.12 13.79 -1.48
CA GLY A 291 -7.87 12.54 -1.42
C GLY A 291 -7.85 11.90 -0.03
N CYS A 292 -6.68 11.66 0.53
CA CYS A 292 -6.51 11.09 1.87
C CYS A 292 -7.11 11.96 2.97
N THR A 293 -7.02 13.28 2.87
CA THR A 293 -7.69 14.20 3.82
C THR A 293 -9.21 13.98 3.82
N SER A 294 -9.79 13.81 2.63
CA SER A 294 -11.23 13.53 2.46
C SER A 294 -11.62 12.16 3.01
N VAL A 295 -10.78 11.13 2.83
CA VAL A 295 -10.97 9.80 3.44
C VAL A 295 -10.91 9.89 4.97
N CYS A 296 -9.94 10.62 5.54
CA CYS A 296 -9.82 10.82 6.99
C CYS A 296 -11.09 11.45 7.57
N SER A 297 -11.59 12.54 6.95
CA SER A 297 -12.85 13.17 7.33
C SER A 297 -14.03 12.20 7.28
N SER A 298 -14.12 11.37 6.22
CA SER A 298 -15.17 10.37 6.07
C SER A 298 -15.15 9.33 7.19
N ILE A 299 -13.97 8.80 7.52
CA ILE A 299 -13.76 7.82 8.60
C ILE A 299 -14.14 8.45 9.96
N GLY A 300 -13.69 9.68 10.23
CA GLY A 300 -14.00 10.40 11.46
C GLY A 300 -15.51 10.54 11.68
N LYS A 301 -16.27 10.94 10.65
CA LYS A 301 -17.74 11.07 10.72
C LYS A 301 -18.45 9.74 11.01
N ARG A 302 -17.90 8.60 10.55
CA ARG A 302 -18.49 7.27 10.76
C ARG A 302 -18.27 6.71 12.17
N ILE A 303 -17.18 7.09 12.83
CA ILE A 303 -16.79 6.55 14.14
C ILE A 303 -17.59 7.18 15.28
N ALA A 304 -17.79 8.51 15.26
CA ALA A 304 -18.50 9.23 16.32
C ALA A 304 -19.80 9.92 15.83
N PRO A 305 -20.79 9.14 15.37
CA PRO A 305 -21.98 9.70 14.73
C PRO A 305 -22.96 10.34 15.70
N LYS A 306 -22.94 9.98 16.99
CA LYS A 306 -23.73 10.64 18.04
C LYS A 306 -23.22 12.07 18.32
N ILE A 307 -21.96 12.33 17.99
CA ILE A 307 -21.28 13.62 18.12
C ILE A 307 -21.43 14.43 16.82
N ALA A 308 -21.67 13.77 15.69
CA ALA A 308 -21.79 14.38 14.36
C ALA A 308 -22.99 15.32 14.17
N ASN A 309 -23.95 15.36 15.10
CA ASN A 309 -25.11 16.27 15.06
C ASN A 309 -24.88 17.62 15.75
N ARG A 310 -23.72 17.83 16.39
CA ARG A 310 -23.28 19.17 16.82
C ARG A 310 -22.42 19.76 15.72
N SER A 311 -22.49 21.08 15.55
CA SER A 311 -21.82 21.85 14.49
C SER A 311 -20.29 21.93 14.69
N TYR A 312 -19.62 20.77 14.75
CA TYR A 312 -18.17 20.67 14.86
C TYR A 312 -17.50 21.03 13.54
N SER A 313 -16.37 21.74 13.62
CA SER A 313 -15.54 22.08 12.47
C SER A 313 -15.02 20.84 11.76
N LEU A 314 -14.92 20.88 10.43
CA LEU A 314 -14.38 19.82 9.56
C LEU A 314 -13.05 19.23 10.09
N SER A 315 -12.18 20.08 10.66
CA SER A 315 -10.90 19.72 11.23
C SER A 315 -10.98 18.67 12.35
N MET A 316 -12.06 18.65 13.13
CA MET A 316 -12.25 17.64 14.18
C MET A 316 -12.41 16.23 13.58
N TRP A 317 -13.14 16.12 12.47
CA TRP A 317 -13.34 14.84 11.79
C TRP A 317 -12.06 14.33 11.13
N ILE A 318 -11.27 15.25 10.55
CA ILE A 318 -9.95 14.93 10.02
C ILE A 318 -9.06 14.41 11.14
N LEU A 319 -8.97 15.11 12.28
CA LEU A 319 -8.16 14.70 13.43
C LEU A 319 -8.57 13.31 13.94
N LEU A 320 -9.88 13.08 14.14
CA LEU A 320 -10.38 11.80 14.64
C LEU A 320 -10.12 10.65 13.65
N GLY A 321 -10.32 10.89 12.36
CA GLY A 321 -10.01 9.91 11.31
C GLY A 321 -8.52 9.58 11.25
N THR A 322 -7.65 10.60 11.25
CA THR A 322 -6.19 10.41 11.22
C THR A 322 -5.68 9.67 12.44
N ALA A 323 -6.18 9.97 13.64
CA ALA A 323 -5.79 9.25 14.86
C ALA A 323 -6.09 7.75 14.77
N VAL A 324 -7.23 7.38 14.20
CA VAL A 324 -7.62 5.97 13.96
C VAL A 324 -6.68 5.32 12.94
N LEU A 325 -6.31 6.05 11.88
CA LEU A 325 -5.39 5.54 10.87
C LEU A 325 -3.98 5.33 11.42
N TRP A 326 -3.48 6.16 12.32
CA TRP A 326 -2.16 5.95 12.94
C TRP A 326 -2.09 4.65 13.72
N VAL A 327 -3.11 4.36 14.53
CA VAL A 327 -3.20 3.08 15.25
C VAL A 327 -3.21 1.92 14.25
N LEU A 328 -4.00 2.04 13.18
CA LEU A 328 -4.11 1.01 12.14
C LEU A 328 -2.79 0.81 11.38
N TYR A 329 -2.07 1.88 11.06
CA TYR A 329 -0.80 1.87 10.31
C TYR A 329 0.39 1.32 11.11
N CYS A 330 0.27 1.23 12.44
CA CYS A 330 1.28 0.58 13.28
C CYS A 330 1.20 -0.96 13.21
N ILE A 331 0.06 -1.53 12.80
CA ILE A 331 -0.16 -2.98 12.74
C ILE A 331 0.43 -3.53 11.43
N PRO A 332 1.41 -4.46 11.47
CA PRO A 332 1.94 -5.08 10.25
C PRO A 332 0.85 -5.74 9.42
N VAL A 333 1.02 -5.72 8.10
CA VAL A 333 0.09 -6.29 7.11
C VAL A 333 -1.25 -5.55 7.03
N VAL A 334 -1.98 -5.45 8.14
CA VAL A 334 -3.26 -4.72 8.23
C VAL A 334 -3.07 -3.24 7.91
N GLY A 335 -2.06 -2.60 8.50
CA GLY A 335 -1.73 -1.21 8.24
C GLY A 335 -1.34 -0.96 6.78
N PHE A 336 -0.61 -1.89 6.16
CA PHE A 336 -0.20 -1.78 4.76
C PHE A 336 -1.38 -1.87 3.79
N ILE A 337 -2.32 -2.77 4.07
CA ILE A 337 -3.54 -2.89 3.26
C ILE A 337 -4.44 -1.70 3.46
N ALA A 338 -4.63 -1.27 4.71
CA ALA A 338 -5.39 -0.08 5.01
C ALA A 338 -4.82 1.12 4.24
N ALA A 339 -3.51 1.33 4.31
CA ALA A 339 -2.83 2.40 3.58
C ALA A 339 -3.03 2.28 2.06
N GLY A 340 -2.90 1.08 1.49
CA GLY A 340 -3.16 0.85 0.06
C GLY A 340 -4.60 1.20 -0.34
N VAL A 341 -5.59 0.73 0.41
CA VAL A 341 -7.01 0.97 0.12
C VAL A 341 -7.37 2.44 0.29
N ILE A 342 -6.90 3.08 1.37
CA ILE A 342 -7.13 4.49 1.65
C ILE A 342 -6.49 5.37 0.58
N SER A 343 -5.27 5.04 0.16
CA SER A 343 -4.58 5.72 -0.93
C SER A 343 -5.35 5.61 -2.24
N LEU A 344 -5.79 4.40 -2.61
CA LEU A 344 -6.59 4.19 -3.82
C LEU A 344 -7.93 4.96 -3.79
N LEU A 345 -8.63 4.94 -2.66
CA LEU A 345 -9.87 5.71 -2.48
C LEU A 345 -9.60 7.23 -2.54
N GLY A 346 -8.49 7.68 -1.96
CA GLY A 346 -8.05 9.07 -2.00
C GLY A 346 -7.77 9.54 -3.43
N PHE A 347 -6.87 8.85 -4.13
CA PHE A 347 -6.53 9.12 -5.52
C PHE A 347 -7.77 9.18 -6.41
N GLY A 348 -8.61 8.15 -6.38
CA GLY A 348 -9.75 8.09 -7.29
C GLY A 348 -10.89 9.02 -6.92
N GLY A 349 -11.18 9.20 -5.63
CA GLY A 349 -12.20 10.14 -5.17
C GLY A 349 -11.89 11.57 -5.60
N PHE A 350 -10.65 12.01 -5.41
CA PHE A 350 -10.23 13.35 -5.83
C PHE A 350 -10.10 13.48 -7.36
N ALA A 351 -9.65 12.44 -8.06
CA ALA A 351 -9.60 12.44 -9.52
C ALA A 351 -11.00 12.57 -10.14
N ILE A 352 -12.00 11.85 -9.62
CA ILE A 352 -13.40 11.99 -10.06
C ILE A 352 -13.88 13.43 -9.82
N TYR A 353 -13.62 13.99 -8.65
CA TYR A 353 -13.94 15.38 -8.34
C TYR A 353 -13.35 16.37 -9.36
N LEU A 354 -12.07 16.21 -9.73
CA LEU A 354 -11.42 17.08 -10.73
C LEU A 354 -12.07 16.94 -12.12
N VAL A 355 -12.39 15.71 -12.53
CA VAL A 355 -13.04 15.45 -13.83
C VAL A 355 -14.44 16.06 -13.86
N GLU A 356 -15.24 15.86 -12.82
CA GLU A 356 -16.58 16.44 -12.71
C GLU A 356 -16.52 17.97 -12.71
N ARG A 357 -15.60 18.58 -11.93
CA ARG A 357 -15.40 20.03 -11.90
C ARG A 357 -14.99 20.61 -13.26
N TYR A 358 -14.08 19.93 -13.97
CA TYR A 358 -13.66 20.35 -15.30
C TYR A 358 -14.81 20.27 -16.31
N ARG A 359 -15.57 19.17 -16.31
CA ARG A 359 -16.74 18.98 -17.17
C ARG A 359 -17.81 20.04 -16.93
N SER A 360 -18.15 20.31 -15.67
CA SER A 360 -19.13 21.35 -15.31
C SER A 360 -18.71 22.75 -15.77
N SER A 361 -17.41 23.02 -15.84
CA SER A 361 -16.89 24.32 -16.32
C SER A 361 -16.93 24.43 -17.85
N ALA A 362 -16.81 23.31 -18.57
CA ALA A 362 -16.81 23.28 -20.04
C ALA A 362 -18.21 23.43 -20.66
N THR A 363 -19.29 23.11 -19.93
CA THR A 363 -20.68 23.15 -20.43
C THR A 363 -21.30 24.56 -20.43
N HIS A 364 -20.63 25.57 -19.86
CA HIS A 364 -21.18 26.92 -19.65
C HIS A 364 -20.76 28.10 -20.58
N PRO A 365 -20.10 27.95 -21.76
CA PRO A 365 -19.84 29.12 -22.64
C PRO A 365 -20.78 29.39 -23.83
N LEU A 366 -21.88 28.65 -24.08
CA LEU A 366 -22.65 28.80 -25.34
C LEU A 366 -24.15 29.09 -25.23
N LEU A 367 -24.66 29.45 -24.05
CA LEU A 367 -26.07 29.87 -23.90
C LEU A 367 -26.15 31.32 -23.44
N THR A 368 -25.66 32.22 -24.30
CA THR A 368 -26.12 33.61 -24.33
C THR A 368 -26.58 33.93 -25.74
N THR A 369 -27.75 33.43 -26.08
CA THR A 369 -28.64 34.03 -27.07
C THR A 369 -30.07 33.83 -26.58
N GLU A 370 -30.80 34.94 -26.60
CA GLU A 370 -32.23 35.15 -26.36
C GLU A 370 -33.08 34.05 -27.05
N SER A 371 -34.32 33.73 -26.70
CA SER A 371 -35.45 34.43 -26.08
C SER A 371 -36.44 33.33 -25.63
N GLY A 372 -37.20 33.53 -24.56
CA GLY A 372 -38.62 33.86 -24.72
C GLY A 372 -39.50 32.62 -24.89
N ASP A 373 -39.95 32.01 -23.79
CA ASP A 373 -41.34 31.56 -23.71
C ASP A 373 -41.78 31.43 -22.24
N THR A 374 -42.76 32.25 -21.89
CA THR A 374 -43.46 32.23 -20.61
C THR A 374 -44.45 31.08 -20.65
N ARG A 375 -44.07 29.92 -20.13
CA ARG A 375 -45.03 28.90 -19.72
C ARG A 375 -44.86 28.60 -18.23
N THR A 376 -45.77 29.17 -17.45
CA THR A 376 -46.10 28.72 -16.10
C THR A 376 -46.32 27.19 -16.11
N PRO A 377 -45.61 26.42 -15.27
CA PRO A 377 -45.95 25.02 -15.08
C PRO A 377 -47.26 24.95 -14.28
N GLN A 378 -48.27 24.27 -14.84
CA GLN A 378 -49.42 23.87 -14.04
C GLN A 378 -48.95 22.88 -12.97
N VAL A 379 -49.28 23.20 -11.72
CA VAL A 379 -49.13 22.31 -10.57
C VAL A 379 -50.24 21.28 -10.66
N GLU A 380 -49.93 20.11 -11.21
CA GLU A 380 -50.76 18.92 -11.07
C GLU A 380 -50.42 18.28 -9.71
N SER A 381 -51.36 18.37 -8.78
CA SER A 381 -51.28 17.77 -7.45
C SER A 381 -51.35 16.24 -7.56
N PRO A 382 -50.37 15.47 -7.07
CA PRO A 382 -50.52 14.03 -6.96
C PRO A 382 -51.46 13.72 -5.80
N ASP A 383 -52.51 12.95 -6.06
CA ASP A 383 -53.34 12.33 -5.04
C ASP A 383 -52.46 11.56 -4.02
N PRO A 384 -52.77 11.63 -2.71
CA PRO A 384 -52.03 10.86 -1.72
C PRO A 384 -52.24 9.36 -1.95
N PRO A 385 -51.19 8.53 -2.00
CA PRO A 385 -51.36 7.09 -2.12
C PRO A 385 -52.09 6.56 -0.90
N ALA A 386 -53.16 5.81 -1.15
CA ALA A 386 -53.91 5.08 -0.14
C ALA A 386 -52.93 4.28 0.73
N LEU A 387 -53.01 4.52 2.04
CA LEU A 387 -52.26 3.82 3.08
C LEU A 387 -52.51 2.31 2.98
N ALA A 388 -51.61 1.61 2.29
CA ALA A 388 -51.45 0.18 2.49
C ALA A 388 -50.96 -0.01 3.93
N ILE A 389 -51.86 -0.47 4.80
CA ILE A 389 -51.54 -0.92 6.16
C ILE A 389 -50.74 -2.23 6.02
N GLY A 390 -49.47 -2.11 5.64
CA GLY A 390 -48.47 -3.14 5.81
C GLY A 390 -48.03 -3.13 7.27
N SER A 391 -47.88 -4.33 7.85
CA SER A 391 -47.37 -4.59 9.20
C SER A 391 -46.31 -3.59 9.65
N PRO A 392 -46.23 -3.24 10.95
CA PRO A 392 -45.21 -2.32 11.45
C PRO A 392 -43.84 -3.00 11.31
N ALA A 393 -43.18 -2.77 10.17
CA ALA A 393 -41.77 -3.03 10.03
C ALA A 393 -41.09 -2.11 11.04
N ILE A 394 -40.72 -2.67 12.20
CA ILE A 394 -39.85 -2.01 13.16
C ILE A 394 -38.67 -1.52 12.33
N ALA A 395 -38.54 -0.20 12.15
CA ALA A 395 -37.48 0.41 11.37
C ALA A 395 -36.14 0.11 12.08
N SER A 396 -35.59 -1.06 11.81
CA SER A 396 -34.40 -1.58 12.45
C SER A 396 -33.20 -0.87 11.83
N ARG A 397 -32.49 -0.12 12.66
CA ARG A 397 -31.35 0.69 12.20
C ARG A 397 -30.23 -0.26 11.76
N ARG A 398 -29.72 -0.09 10.53
CA ARG A 398 -28.55 -0.83 10.03
C ARG A 398 -27.36 -0.67 10.98
N ALA A 399 -26.71 -1.80 11.29
CA ALA A 399 -25.61 -1.88 12.23
C ALA A 399 -24.32 -1.31 11.63
N ARG A 400 -23.65 -0.43 12.39
CA ARG A 400 -22.39 0.22 12.00
C ARG A 400 -21.19 -0.72 12.13
N PHE A 401 -20.03 -0.26 11.64
CA PHE A 401 -18.78 -1.01 11.67
C PHE A 401 -18.38 -1.48 13.08
N LEU A 402 -18.34 -0.58 14.07
CA LEU A 402 -17.85 -0.89 15.43
C LEU A 402 -18.61 -2.03 16.13
N PRO A 403 -19.97 -2.01 16.23
CA PRO A 403 -20.70 -3.14 16.78
C PRO A 403 -20.42 -4.47 16.08
N ARG A 404 -20.29 -4.45 14.75
CA ARG A 404 -19.98 -5.66 13.97
C ARG A 404 -18.54 -6.15 14.20
N LEU A 405 -17.58 -5.23 14.35
CA LEU A 405 -16.19 -5.55 14.68
C LEU A 405 -16.11 -6.24 16.05
N PHE A 406 -16.73 -5.64 17.08
CA PHE A 406 -16.77 -6.24 18.42
C PHE A 406 -17.47 -7.61 18.41
N ALA A 407 -18.57 -7.76 17.67
CA ALA A 407 -19.24 -9.06 17.51
C ALA A 407 -18.27 -10.11 16.94
N ASN A 408 -17.54 -9.77 15.87
CA ASN A 408 -16.57 -10.68 15.27
C ASN A 408 -15.39 -11.00 16.20
N VAL A 409 -14.94 -10.04 17.03
CA VAL A 409 -13.88 -10.27 18.03
C VAL A 409 -14.36 -11.23 19.12
N ILE A 410 -15.59 -11.07 19.61
CA ILE A 410 -16.20 -12.01 20.58
C ILE A 410 -16.28 -13.40 19.96
N ASP A 411 -16.83 -13.52 18.75
CA ASP A 411 -16.94 -14.79 18.03
C ASP A 411 -15.57 -15.46 17.87
N LEU A 412 -14.57 -14.71 17.39
CA LEU A 412 -13.22 -15.23 17.16
C LEU A 412 -12.54 -15.66 18.45
N THR A 413 -12.70 -14.90 19.54
CA THR A 413 -12.09 -15.21 20.83
C THR A 413 -12.68 -16.49 21.42
N VAL A 414 -14.02 -16.60 21.42
CA VAL A 414 -14.73 -17.79 21.91
C VAL A 414 -14.35 -19.01 21.07
N LEU A 415 -14.37 -18.87 19.73
CA LEU A 415 -14.05 -19.96 18.83
C LEU A 415 -12.59 -20.40 18.96
N TYR A 416 -11.66 -19.44 19.05
CA TYR A 416 -10.24 -19.73 19.22
C TYR A 416 -9.98 -20.46 20.54
N ALA A 417 -10.54 -20.00 21.66
CA ALA A 417 -10.40 -20.65 22.95
C ALA A 417 -10.93 -22.10 22.90
N MET A 418 -12.13 -22.31 22.32
CA MET A 418 -12.71 -23.65 22.16
C MET A 418 -11.84 -24.57 21.29
N VAL A 419 -11.41 -24.10 20.11
CA VAL A 419 -10.60 -24.88 19.18
C VAL A 419 -9.22 -25.20 19.76
N TYR A 420 -8.63 -24.26 20.50
CA TYR A 420 -7.35 -24.44 21.18
C TYR A 420 -7.47 -25.50 22.29
N SER A 421 -8.49 -25.42 23.15
CA SER A 421 -8.73 -26.44 24.20
C SER A 421 -8.92 -27.84 23.62
N LEU A 422 -9.55 -27.96 22.45
CA LEU A 422 -9.76 -29.24 21.76
C LEU A 422 -8.58 -29.67 20.89
N HIS A 423 -7.48 -28.91 20.86
CA HIS A 423 -6.31 -29.17 20.02
C HIS A 423 -6.58 -29.22 18.50
N LEU A 424 -7.69 -28.62 18.03
CA LEU A 424 -8.13 -28.63 16.62
C LEU A 424 -7.67 -27.39 15.82
N HIS A 425 -6.56 -26.76 16.23
CA HIS A 425 -6.13 -25.45 15.71
C HIS A 425 -5.84 -25.41 14.21
N HIS A 426 -5.43 -26.53 13.60
CA HIS A 426 -5.24 -26.64 12.14
C HIS A 426 -6.55 -26.48 11.35
N SER A 427 -7.71 -26.76 11.97
CA SER A 427 -9.02 -26.72 11.34
C SER A 427 -9.79 -25.42 11.63
N LEU A 428 -9.13 -24.39 12.19
CA LEU A 428 -9.78 -23.16 12.66
C LEU A 428 -10.67 -22.50 11.60
N LEU A 429 -10.19 -22.36 10.35
CA LEU A 429 -10.96 -21.73 9.28
C LEU A 429 -12.21 -22.53 8.90
N LEU A 430 -12.10 -23.87 8.80
CA LEU A 430 -13.23 -24.74 8.51
C LEU A 430 -14.28 -24.65 9.62
N ILE A 431 -13.83 -24.76 10.87
CA ILE A 431 -14.69 -24.67 12.06
C ILE A 431 -15.36 -23.29 12.11
N TRP A 432 -14.66 -22.22 11.77
CA TRP A 432 -15.20 -20.86 11.71
C TRP A 432 -16.31 -20.69 10.67
N VAL A 433 -16.17 -21.28 9.48
CA VAL A 433 -17.22 -21.27 8.44
C VAL A 433 -18.43 -22.07 8.89
N LEU A 434 -18.22 -23.28 9.41
CA LEU A 434 -19.30 -24.14 9.89
C LEU A 434 -20.07 -23.48 11.05
N TYR A 435 -19.34 -22.86 11.97
CA TYR A 435 -19.91 -22.06 13.05
C TYR A 435 -20.79 -20.91 12.51
N ARG A 436 -20.28 -20.11 11.57
CA ARG A 436 -21.04 -19.00 10.97
C ARG A 436 -22.28 -19.48 10.23
N PHE A 437 -22.16 -20.56 9.47
CA PHE A 437 -23.26 -21.18 8.75
C PHE A 437 -24.34 -21.67 9.74
N GLY A 438 -23.96 -22.51 10.71
CA GLY A 438 -24.89 -23.08 11.68
C GLY A 438 -25.61 -22.02 12.50
N MET A 439 -24.88 -21.02 13.01
CA MET A 439 -25.45 -19.92 13.77
C MET A 439 -26.37 -19.03 12.93
N SER A 440 -25.99 -18.70 11.70
CA SER A 440 -26.82 -17.89 10.81
C SER A 440 -28.10 -18.62 10.41
N ALA A 441 -28.03 -19.93 10.14
CA ALA A 441 -29.20 -20.75 9.81
C ALA A 441 -30.15 -20.97 11.01
N TRP A 442 -29.62 -20.96 12.24
CA TRP A 442 -30.42 -21.18 13.45
C TRP A 442 -31.02 -19.91 14.04
N LYS A 443 -30.21 -18.85 14.22
CA LYS A 443 -30.60 -17.63 14.94
C LYS A 443 -30.55 -16.37 14.08
N SER A 444 -30.13 -16.47 12.82
CA SER A 444 -29.87 -15.32 11.96
C SER A 444 -28.88 -14.32 12.58
N ALA A 445 -27.98 -14.83 13.44
CA ALA A 445 -26.99 -14.05 14.16
C ALA A 445 -25.89 -14.99 14.68
N THR A 446 -24.66 -14.50 14.77
CA THR A 446 -23.57 -15.16 15.50
C THR A 446 -23.66 -14.89 17.01
N LEU A 447 -22.84 -15.54 17.83
CA LEU A 447 -22.88 -15.39 19.29
C LEU A 447 -22.56 -13.95 19.71
N GLY A 448 -21.51 -13.36 19.16
CA GLY A 448 -21.12 -11.98 19.37
C GLY A 448 -22.16 -11.00 18.84
N GLN A 449 -22.84 -11.34 17.73
CA GLN A 449 -23.97 -10.54 17.25
C GLN A 449 -25.14 -10.58 18.24
N ILE A 450 -25.48 -11.74 18.80
CA ILE A 450 -26.51 -11.87 19.84
C ILE A 450 -26.16 -11.00 21.07
N VAL A 451 -24.92 -11.08 21.56
CA VAL A 451 -24.45 -10.28 22.71
C VAL A 451 -24.61 -8.78 22.46
N LEU A 452 -24.35 -8.33 21.22
CA LEU A 452 -24.46 -6.91 20.83
C LEU A 452 -25.81 -6.53 20.25
N HIS A 453 -26.84 -7.38 20.39
CA HIS A 453 -28.19 -7.17 19.89
C HIS A 453 -28.22 -6.87 18.38
N LEU A 454 -27.44 -7.62 17.61
CA LEU A 454 -27.36 -7.54 16.16
C LEU A 454 -28.03 -8.76 15.54
N GLN A 455 -28.66 -8.56 14.38
CA GLN A 455 -29.28 -9.63 13.62
C GLN A 455 -29.09 -9.43 12.13
N VAL A 456 -28.78 -10.50 11.41
CA VAL A 456 -28.75 -10.54 9.96
C VAL A 456 -30.18 -10.65 9.43
N GLN A 457 -30.51 -9.85 8.43
CA GLN A 457 -31.78 -9.89 7.69
C GLN A 457 -31.49 -9.89 6.19
N LYS A 458 -32.41 -10.43 5.39
CA LYS A 458 -32.39 -10.32 3.93
C LYS A 458 -32.93 -8.97 3.47
N SER A 459 -32.75 -8.65 2.19
CA SER A 459 -33.31 -7.45 1.53
C SER A 459 -34.82 -7.26 1.72
N ASP A 460 -35.58 -8.35 1.91
CA ASP A 460 -37.02 -8.36 2.19
C ASP A 460 -37.38 -8.19 3.68
N GLY A 461 -36.38 -8.02 4.56
CA GLY A 461 -36.54 -7.93 6.01
C GLY A 461 -36.69 -9.29 6.72
N SER A 462 -36.72 -10.39 5.98
CA SER A 462 -36.84 -11.73 6.57
C SER A 462 -35.53 -12.20 7.22
N THR A 463 -35.64 -13.09 8.20
CA THR A 463 -34.47 -13.70 8.86
C THR A 463 -33.92 -14.87 8.05
N LEU A 464 -32.65 -15.24 8.27
CA LEU A 464 -32.02 -16.41 7.68
C LEU A 464 -32.39 -17.74 8.38
N VAL A 465 -33.30 -17.71 9.36
CA VAL A 465 -33.72 -18.90 10.11
C VAL A 465 -34.31 -19.92 9.13
N LYS A 466 -33.77 -21.14 9.13
CA LYS A 466 -34.12 -22.24 8.20
C LYS A 466 -33.80 -21.96 6.72
N ASN A 467 -33.14 -20.86 6.39
CA ASN A 467 -32.66 -20.57 5.04
C ASN A 467 -31.20 -21.01 4.86
N TYR A 468 -30.99 -22.32 4.70
CA TYR A 468 -29.65 -22.91 4.63
C TYR A 468 -28.83 -22.41 3.43
N SER A 469 -29.45 -22.20 2.27
CA SER A 469 -28.72 -21.70 1.10
C SER A 469 -28.16 -20.30 1.32
N ALA A 470 -28.99 -19.36 1.78
CA ALA A 470 -28.54 -17.99 2.06
C ALA A 470 -27.49 -17.96 3.19
N ALA A 471 -27.68 -18.76 4.25
CA ALA A 471 -26.71 -18.87 5.34
C ALA A 471 -25.36 -19.43 4.86
N LEU A 472 -25.37 -20.43 3.97
CA LEU A 472 -24.14 -21.04 3.43
C LEU A 472 -23.41 -20.09 2.49
N ILE A 473 -24.13 -19.45 1.56
CA ILE A 473 -23.56 -18.45 0.64
C ILE A 473 -22.91 -17.33 1.45
N ARG A 474 -23.60 -16.82 2.48
CA ARG A 474 -23.07 -15.79 3.37
C ARG A 474 -21.82 -16.25 4.12
N ALA A 475 -21.80 -17.49 4.64
CA ALA A 475 -20.65 -18.04 5.34
C ALA A 475 -19.44 -18.21 4.41
N LEU A 476 -19.63 -18.72 3.20
CA LEU A 476 -18.55 -18.86 2.21
C LEU A 476 -18.08 -17.50 1.69
N ALA A 477 -18.99 -16.55 1.42
CA ALA A 477 -18.64 -15.19 1.04
C ALA A 477 -17.85 -14.44 2.13
N SER A 478 -18.02 -14.85 3.40
CA SER A 478 -17.21 -14.31 4.50
C SER A 478 -15.75 -14.74 4.44
N LEU A 479 -15.43 -15.91 3.83
CA LEU A 479 -14.05 -16.26 3.48
C LEU A 479 -13.50 -15.33 2.40
N LEU A 480 -14.28 -15.06 1.35
CA LEU A 480 -13.87 -14.12 0.30
C LEU A 480 -13.62 -12.72 0.85
N SER A 481 -14.39 -12.30 1.85
CA SER A 481 -14.17 -11.06 2.59
C SER A 481 -12.88 -11.08 3.44
N LEU A 482 -12.44 -12.27 3.87
CA LEU A 482 -11.28 -12.48 4.73
C LEU A 482 -9.97 -12.64 3.93
N ILE A 483 -10.00 -13.25 2.75
CA ILE A 483 -8.83 -13.46 1.86
C ILE A 483 -7.99 -12.19 1.64
N PRO A 484 -8.58 -11.03 1.29
CA PRO A 484 -7.84 -9.76 1.21
C PRO A 484 -7.63 -9.17 2.62
N LEU A 485 -7.25 -10.03 3.58
CA LEU A 485 -6.93 -9.70 4.97
C LEU A 485 -8.02 -8.88 5.66
N GLY A 486 -9.27 -9.29 5.44
CA GLY A 486 -10.45 -8.68 6.06
C GLY A 486 -10.98 -7.43 5.36
N LEU A 487 -10.45 -7.04 4.19
CA LEU A 487 -10.92 -5.87 3.45
C LEU A 487 -12.44 -5.86 3.22
N GLY A 488 -13.03 -7.03 2.94
CA GLY A 488 -14.48 -7.12 2.75
C GLY A 488 -15.30 -6.79 4.00
N PHE A 489 -14.72 -6.97 5.20
CA PHE A 489 -15.34 -6.54 6.47
C PHE A 489 -15.12 -5.04 6.74
N ILE A 490 -13.94 -4.51 6.38
CA ILE A 490 -13.60 -3.08 6.50
C ILE A 490 -14.45 -2.23 5.55
N TRP A 491 -14.92 -2.81 4.44
CA TRP A 491 -15.73 -2.14 3.41
C TRP A 491 -16.96 -1.39 3.94
N ILE A 492 -17.50 -1.80 5.09
CA ILE A 492 -18.60 -1.11 5.81
C ILE A 492 -18.24 0.36 6.13
N LEU A 493 -16.96 0.71 6.23
CA LEU A 493 -16.49 2.08 6.44
C LEU A 493 -16.58 2.96 5.17
N PHE A 494 -16.84 2.39 4.01
CA PHE A 494 -16.92 3.12 2.75
C PHE A 494 -18.29 2.96 2.08
N ASP A 495 -18.93 1.82 2.27
CA ASP A 495 -20.25 1.54 1.72
C ASP A 495 -21.36 2.42 2.35
N PRO A 496 -22.22 3.08 1.55
CA PRO A 496 -23.30 3.93 2.07
C PRO A 496 -24.39 3.13 2.79
N ASP A 497 -24.60 1.89 2.35
CA ASP A 497 -25.62 0.97 2.85
C ASP A 497 -25.15 0.17 4.08
N LEU A 498 -23.89 0.40 4.53
CA LEU A 498 -23.24 -0.31 5.64
C LEU A 498 -23.14 -1.82 5.42
N GLU A 499 -22.95 -2.23 4.17
CA GLU A 499 -22.84 -3.63 3.76
C GLU A 499 -21.37 -4.03 3.55
N ALA A 500 -20.99 -5.15 4.15
CA ALA A 500 -19.75 -5.85 3.81
C ALA A 500 -19.87 -6.59 2.47
N TRP A 501 -18.77 -7.10 1.92
CA TRP A 501 -18.83 -7.87 0.67
C TRP A 501 -19.70 -9.13 0.80
N HIS A 502 -19.59 -9.85 1.92
CA HIS A 502 -20.44 -11.00 2.19
C HIS A 502 -21.91 -10.63 2.44
N ASP A 503 -22.21 -9.40 2.88
CA ASP A 503 -23.57 -8.87 2.96
C ASP A 503 -24.15 -8.71 1.54
N LYS A 504 -23.40 -8.04 0.64
CA LYS A 504 -23.80 -7.83 -0.75
C LYS A 504 -23.97 -9.11 -1.54
N ILE A 505 -23.00 -10.04 -1.45
CA ILE A 505 -23.03 -11.31 -2.18
C ILE A 505 -24.21 -12.20 -1.75
N SER A 506 -24.64 -12.08 -0.49
CA SER A 506 -25.76 -12.88 0.04
C SER A 506 -27.09 -12.13 0.09
N GLU A 507 -27.14 -10.90 -0.44
CA GLU A 507 -28.33 -10.02 -0.39
C GLU A 507 -28.90 -9.87 1.04
N THR A 508 -28.00 -9.63 1.99
CA THR A 508 -28.35 -9.48 3.40
C THR A 508 -27.73 -8.22 3.98
N TYR A 509 -28.30 -7.73 5.08
CA TYR A 509 -27.75 -6.63 5.87
C TYR A 509 -27.90 -6.96 7.36
N VAL A 510 -27.10 -6.33 8.22
CA VAL A 510 -27.19 -6.52 9.68
C VAL A 510 -27.83 -5.29 10.29
N VAL A 511 -28.78 -5.53 11.19
CA VAL A 511 -29.50 -4.50 11.92
C VAL A 511 -29.24 -4.60 13.41
N GLN A 512 -29.39 -3.46 14.09
CA GLN A 512 -29.40 -3.39 15.53
C GLN A 512 -30.83 -3.54 16.04
N LEU A 513 -31.07 -4.56 16.85
CA LEU A 513 -32.34 -4.81 17.53
C LEU A 513 -32.47 -3.85 18.71
N SER A 514 -33.60 -3.14 18.79
CA SER A 514 -33.89 -2.29 19.95
C SER A 514 -34.38 -3.19 21.11
N PRO A 515 -33.91 -2.97 22.35
CA PRO A 515 -34.25 -3.82 23.50
C PRO A 515 -35.76 -3.96 23.79
N SER A 516 -36.60 -3.05 23.27
CA SER A 516 -38.04 -3.01 23.53
C SER A 516 -38.87 -4.06 22.79
N ALA A 517 -38.31 -4.75 21.78
CA ALA A 517 -39.06 -5.75 21.00
C ALA A 517 -39.15 -7.13 21.69
N THR A 518 -38.32 -7.39 22.70
CA THR A 518 -38.29 -8.70 23.38
C THR A 518 -39.43 -8.88 24.38
N ARG A 519 -40.17 -7.82 24.73
CA ARG A 519 -41.23 -7.86 25.76
C ARG A 519 -42.64 -8.09 25.23
N SER A 520 -42.86 -8.02 23.92
CA SER A 520 -44.19 -8.18 23.28
C SER A 520 -44.43 -9.56 22.66
N ALA A 521 -43.46 -10.48 22.75
CA ALA A 521 -43.60 -11.86 22.27
C ALA A 521 -43.97 -12.84 23.40
N THR A 522 -44.72 -12.39 24.42
CA THR A 522 -45.46 -13.31 25.30
C THR A 522 -46.89 -13.37 24.77
N PRO A 523 -47.38 -14.55 24.33
CA PRO A 523 -48.77 -14.69 23.93
C PRO A 523 -49.63 -14.49 25.18
N THR A 524 -50.22 -13.30 25.32
CA THR A 524 -51.29 -13.09 26.28
C THR A 524 -52.44 -13.95 25.80
N ALA A 525 -52.68 -15.06 26.51
CA ALA A 525 -53.82 -15.91 26.30
C ALA A 525 -55.08 -15.05 26.26
N LEU A 526 -55.81 -15.13 25.15
CA LEU A 526 -57.18 -14.63 25.05
C LEU A 526 -57.99 -15.27 26.18
N LYS A 527 -58.28 -14.49 27.22
CA LYS A 527 -59.39 -14.78 28.12
C LYS A 527 -60.62 -14.16 27.48
N SER A 528 -61.36 -14.99 26.76
CA SER A 528 -62.66 -14.68 26.17
C SER A 528 -63.57 -14.04 27.21
N GLN A 529 -63.93 -12.78 26.99
CA GLN A 529 -65.06 -12.14 27.65
C GLN A 529 -66.35 -12.76 27.09
N GLU A 530 -67.13 -13.40 27.95
CA GLU A 530 -68.54 -13.73 27.70
C GLU A 530 -69.37 -12.45 27.47
N PRO A 531 -70.34 -12.46 26.55
CA PRO A 531 -71.26 -11.35 26.38
C PRO A 531 -72.34 -11.39 27.47
N LYS A 532 -72.37 -10.37 28.35
CA LYS A 532 -73.52 -10.08 29.22
C LYS A 532 -74.48 -9.11 28.52
N GLY A 533 -75.67 -9.60 28.22
CA GLY A 533 -76.86 -8.87 27.77
C GLY A 533 -77.83 -9.91 27.22
N SER A 534 -79.02 -10.16 27.75
CA SER A 534 -80.05 -9.25 28.24
C SER A 534 -81.07 -10.06 29.03
N HIS A 535 -81.54 -9.56 30.18
CA HIS A 535 -82.87 -9.88 30.68
C HIS A 535 -83.35 -8.71 31.52
N ASP A 536 -84.25 -7.96 30.89
CA ASP A 536 -85.13 -6.95 31.43
C ASP A 536 -86.26 -7.66 32.18
N PHE A 537 -86.46 -7.35 33.46
CA PHE A 537 -87.69 -7.62 34.20
C PHE A 537 -87.83 -6.55 35.29
N GLY A 538 -88.73 -5.60 35.03
CA GLY A 538 -89.22 -4.66 36.03
C GLY A 538 -90.13 -5.33 37.07
N PRO A 539 -90.35 -4.71 38.25
CA PRO A 539 -91.22 -5.24 39.29
C PRO A 539 -92.61 -4.59 39.27
N SER A 540 -93.66 -5.41 39.40
CA SER A 540 -95.03 -5.03 39.83
C SER A 540 -95.80 -6.33 40.12
N SER A 541 -95.95 -6.74 41.38
CA SER A 541 -97.12 -6.50 42.25
C SER A 541 -98.37 -7.28 41.85
N GLU A 542 -98.61 -8.43 42.51
CA GLU A 542 -99.73 -8.73 43.43
C GLU A 542 -99.71 -10.22 43.83
#